data_AF-A0A9X2HY09-F1
#
_entry.id   AF-A0A9X2HY09-F1
#
_cell.length_a   1.000
_cell.length_b   1.000
_cell.length_c   1.000
_cell.angle_alpha   90.00
_cell.angle_beta   90.00
_cell.angle_gamma   90.00
#
_symmetry.space_group_name_H-M   'P 1'
#
loop_
_entity.id
_entity.type
_entity.pdbx_description
1 polymer ?
#
loop_
_entity_poly.entity_id
_entity_poly.type
_entity_poly.pdbx_seq_one_letter_code
_entity_poly.pdbx_strand_id
1 'polypeptide(L)'
;MSLTPAETQYRDVQRQLLARFIQAAQQQPPFIDDDCDAESLHYLKQLESLPQLTGTEYAETGQWVVCRTIAAYAHLVPLLPRDLLWHFGGDCLHYMPDEEIDKFQRLDERLHEAIGNGQDFNYEQERAKILGLH
;
A
#
# COMPACT_ATOMS: atom_id res chain seq x y z
N MET A 1 -8.00 -7.73 -21.04
CA MET A 1 -6.55 -7.90 -21.25
C MET A 1 -5.98 -8.57 -20.01
N SER A 2 -5.14 -9.59 -20.18
CA SER A 2 -4.41 -10.20 -19.06
C SER A 2 -3.25 -9.29 -18.68
N LEU A 3 -2.89 -9.26 -17.39
CA LEU A 3 -1.71 -8.53 -16.93
C LEU A 3 -0.44 -9.14 -17.51
N THR A 4 0.55 -8.29 -17.76
CA THR A 4 1.93 -8.68 -18.01
C THR A 4 2.56 -9.28 -16.74
N PRO A 5 3.68 -10.02 -16.87
CA PRO A 5 4.44 -10.50 -15.71
C PRO A 5 4.88 -9.38 -14.77
N ALA A 6 5.25 -8.22 -15.31
CA ALA A 6 5.70 -7.05 -14.53
C ALA A 6 4.54 -6.43 -13.72
N GLU A 7 3.36 -6.26 -14.33
CA GLU A 7 2.15 -5.80 -13.63
C GLU A 7 1.69 -6.79 -12.55
N THR A 8 1.87 -8.08 -12.81
CA THR A 8 1.55 -9.14 -11.84
C THR A 8 2.48 -9.04 -10.62
N GLN A 9 3.79 -8.90 -10.84
CA GLN A 9 4.75 -8.69 -9.74
C GLN A 9 4.44 -7.43 -8.93
N TYR A 10 4.15 -6.29 -9.58
CA TYR A 10 3.75 -5.06 -8.89
C TYR A 10 2.54 -5.33 -7.97
N ARG A 11 1.48 -5.93 -8.51
CA ARG A 11 0.26 -6.25 -7.75
C ARG A 11 0.55 -7.18 -6.56
N ASP A 12 1.38 -8.20 -6.77
CA ASP A 12 1.71 -9.17 -5.72
C ASP A 12 2.51 -8.53 -4.59
N VAL A 13 3.41 -7.61 -4.89
CA VAL A 13 4.12 -6.83 -3.86
C VAL A 13 3.14 -5.99 -3.04
N GLN A 14 2.22 -5.27 -3.68
CA GLN A 14 1.25 -4.44 -2.94
C GLN A 14 0.33 -5.28 -2.04
N ARG A 15 -0.09 -6.46 -2.52
CA ARG A 15 -0.87 -7.42 -1.71
C ARG A 15 -0.09 -7.93 -0.51
N GLN A 16 1.20 -8.25 -0.68
CA GLN A 16 2.05 -8.70 0.42
C GLN A 16 2.26 -7.59 1.46
N LEU A 17 2.48 -6.35 1.03
CA LEU A 17 2.64 -5.20 1.91
C LEU A 17 1.35 -4.91 2.69
N LEU A 18 0.19 -4.94 2.01
CA LEU A 18 -1.11 -4.81 2.64
C LEU A 18 -1.35 -5.91 3.69
N ALA A 19 -1.10 -7.17 3.35
CA ALA A 19 -1.28 -8.28 4.28
C ALA A 19 -0.39 -8.17 5.53
N ARG A 20 0.88 -7.75 5.36
CA ARG A 20 1.80 -7.50 6.48
C ARG A 20 1.32 -6.34 7.34
N PHE A 21 0.82 -5.27 6.72
CA PHE A 21 0.29 -4.12 7.45
C PHE A 21 -0.96 -4.49 8.27
N ILE A 22 -1.90 -5.24 7.68
CA ILE A 22 -3.08 -5.76 8.39
C ILE A 22 -2.64 -6.56 9.63
N GLN A 23 -1.74 -7.52 9.46
CA GLN A 23 -1.22 -8.33 10.57
C GLN A 23 -0.55 -7.48 11.65
N ALA A 24 0.26 -6.50 11.26
CA ALA A 24 0.92 -5.61 12.20
C ALA A 24 -0.09 -4.75 12.98
N ALA A 25 -1.10 -4.18 12.30
CA ALA A 25 -2.14 -3.37 12.91
C ALA A 25 -2.98 -4.16 13.92
N GLN A 26 -3.34 -5.41 13.62
CA GLN A 26 -4.05 -6.31 14.54
C GLN A 26 -3.32 -6.54 15.88
N GLN A 27 -1.98 -6.37 15.90
CA GLN A 27 -1.16 -6.56 17.09
C GLN A 27 -0.90 -5.26 17.86
N GLN A 28 -1.52 -4.14 17.48
CA GLN A 28 -1.36 -2.85 18.15
C GLN A 28 -2.64 -2.47 18.91
N PRO A 29 -2.55 -1.81 20.07
CA PRO A 29 -3.69 -1.14 20.69
C PRO A 29 -4.29 -0.08 19.74
N PRO A 30 -5.62 0.10 19.71
CA PRO A 30 -6.62 -0.60 20.52
C PRO A 30 -7.05 -1.97 19.94
N PHE A 31 -6.53 -2.39 18.78
CA PHE A 31 -7.03 -3.55 18.03
C PHE A 31 -6.77 -4.90 18.67
N ILE A 32 -5.71 -5.01 19.48
CA ILE A 32 -5.39 -6.22 20.23
C ILE A 32 -6.19 -6.33 21.54
N ASP A 33 -6.79 -5.24 22.00
CA ASP A 33 -7.44 -5.17 23.31
C ASP A 33 -8.86 -5.73 23.27
N ASP A 34 -9.26 -6.47 24.31
CA ASP A 34 -10.59 -7.08 24.41
C ASP A 34 -11.73 -6.04 24.49
N ASP A 35 -11.42 -4.82 24.95
CA ASP A 35 -12.36 -3.69 25.08
C ASP A 35 -12.21 -2.64 23.96
N CYS A 36 -11.65 -3.04 22.81
CA CYS A 36 -11.57 -2.23 21.61
C CYS A 36 -12.93 -1.59 21.24
N ASP A 37 -12.92 -0.27 21.05
CA ASP A 37 -14.14 0.48 20.81
C ASP A 37 -14.75 0.18 19.42
N ALA A 38 -16.04 0.49 19.27
CA ALA A 38 -16.78 0.17 18.04
C ALA A 38 -16.24 0.89 16.79
N GLU A 39 -15.67 2.08 16.95
CA GLU A 39 -15.11 2.86 15.84
C GLU A 39 -13.80 2.22 15.35
N SER A 40 -12.93 1.84 16.28
CA SER A 40 -11.68 1.11 16.01
C SER A 40 -11.95 -0.27 15.39
N LEU A 41 -12.91 -1.03 15.92
CA LEU A 41 -13.34 -2.30 15.33
C LEU A 41 -13.91 -2.12 13.91
N HIS A 42 -14.63 -1.04 13.64
CA HIS A 42 -15.14 -0.75 12.31
C HIS A 42 -14.01 -0.43 11.33
N TYR A 43 -13.05 0.40 11.73
CA TYR A 43 -11.86 0.66 10.93
C TYR A 43 -11.08 -0.63 10.62
N LEU A 44 -10.82 -1.47 11.63
CA LEU A 44 -10.10 -2.71 11.44
C LEU A 44 -10.81 -3.63 10.44
N LYS A 45 -12.13 -3.76 10.52
CA LYS A 45 -12.92 -4.53 9.55
C LYS A 45 -12.81 -4.01 8.13
N GLN A 46 -12.73 -2.68 7.94
CA GLN A 46 -12.52 -2.09 6.61
C GLN A 46 -11.11 -2.37 6.09
N LEU A 47 -10.10 -2.27 6.96
CA LEU A 47 -8.72 -2.62 6.62
C LEU A 47 -8.58 -4.11 6.23
N GLU A 48 -9.24 -5.01 6.97
CA GLU A 48 -9.23 -6.46 6.72
C GLU A 48 -10.03 -6.88 5.48
N SER A 49 -11.00 -6.08 5.04
CA SER A 49 -11.81 -6.39 3.85
C SER A 49 -11.07 -6.09 2.54
N LEU A 50 -10.09 -5.17 2.55
CA LEU A 50 -9.38 -4.70 1.36
C LEU A 50 -8.90 -5.81 0.42
N PRO A 51 -8.30 -6.93 0.89
CA PRO A 51 -7.85 -8.00 -0.01
C PRO A 51 -8.96 -8.65 -0.85
N GLN A 52 -10.22 -8.52 -0.43
CA GLN A 52 -11.40 -9.09 -1.10
C GLN A 52 -12.09 -8.11 -2.05
N LEU A 53 -11.75 -6.82 -1.97
CA LEU A 53 -12.33 -5.79 -2.82
C LEU A 53 -11.62 -5.75 -4.17
N THR A 54 -12.32 -5.24 -5.20
CA THR A 54 -11.74 -5.04 -6.53
C THR A 54 -12.24 -3.74 -7.16
N GLY A 55 -11.57 -3.28 -8.23
CA GLY A 55 -12.00 -2.11 -9.00
C GLY A 55 -12.10 -0.83 -8.16
N THR A 56 -13.14 -0.04 -8.41
CA THR A 56 -13.36 1.26 -7.75
C THR A 56 -13.52 1.12 -6.24
N GLU A 57 -14.23 0.09 -5.76
CA GLU A 57 -14.45 -0.12 -4.33
C GLU A 57 -13.14 -0.36 -3.58
N TYR A 58 -12.22 -1.13 -4.17
CA TYR A 58 -10.87 -1.30 -3.63
C TYR A 58 -10.08 0.00 -3.58
N ALA A 59 -10.14 0.81 -4.64
CA ALA A 59 -9.43 2.08 -4.70
C ALA A 59 -9.95 3.10 -3.67
N GLU A 60 -11.26 3.30 -3.61
CA GLU A 60 -11.91 4.25 -2.68
C GLU A 60 -11.76 3.81 -1.22
N THR A 61 -12.02 2.53 -0.93
CA THR A 61 -11.89 2.01 0.44
C THR A 61 -10.43 2.02 0.89
N GLY A 62 -9.49 1.66 0.01
CA GLY A 62 -8.06 1.66 0.31
C GLY A 62 -7.53 3.06 0.60
N GLN A 63 -7.88 4.05 -0.23
CA GLN A 63 -7.53 5.43 0.02
C GLN A 63 -8.09 5.94 1.36
N TRP A 64 -9.37 5.66 1.63
CA TRP A 64 -10.00 6.06 2.89
C TRP A 64 -9.34 5.40 4.11
N VAL A 65 -9.11 4.08 4.07
CA VAL A 65 -8.46 3.34 5.16
C VAL A 65 -7.06 3.90 5.41
N VAL A 66 -6.24 4.07 4.38
CA VAL A 66 -4.86 4.53 4.51
C VAL A 66 -4.78 5.97 5.01
N CYS A 67 -5.63 6.88 4.53
CA CYS A 67 -5.69 8.24 5.07
C CYS A 67 -6.14 8.25 6.53
N ARG A 68 -7.12 7.40 6.89
CA ARG A 68 -7.59 7.27 8.27
C ARG A 68 -6.53 6.69 9.21
N THR A 69 -5.71 5.74 8.74
CA THR A 69 -4.54 5.25 9.48
C THR A 69 -3.69 6.43 9.97
N ILE A 70 -3.38 7.37 9.09
CA ILE A 70 -2.51 8.50 9.41
C ILE A 70 -3.21 9.49 10.34
N ALA A 71 -4.49 9.79 10.09
CA ALA A 71 -5.23 10.79 10.84
C ALA A 71 -5.65 10.33 12.25
N ALA A 72 -6.02 9.07 12.41
CA ALA A 72 -6.63 8.54 13.64
C ALA A 72 -5.75 7.54 14.40
N TYR A 73 -4.81 6.88 13.71
CA TYR A 73 -3.97 5.82 14.29
C TYR A 73 -2.48 6.11 14.04
N ALA A 74 -2.01 7.28 14.47
CA ALA A 74 -0.64 7.76 14.22
C ALA A 74 0.46 6.76 14.64
N HIS A 75 0.20 5.91 15.65
CA HIS A 75 1.10 4.85 16.08
C HIS A 75 1.29 3.72 15.03
N LEU A 76 0.35 3.55 14.10
CA LEU A 76 0.46 2.63 12.97
C LEU A 76 1.29 3.20 11.80
N VAL A 77 1.50 4.53 11.74
CA VAL A 77 2.20 5.17 10.61
C VAL A 77 3.61 4.61 10.37
N PRO A 78 4.44 4.31 11.40
CA PRO A 78 5.73 3.66 11.19
C PRO A 78 5.64 2.24 10.62
N LEU A 79 4.48 1.57 10.78
CA LEU A 79 4.23 0.22 10.27
C LEU A 79 3.63 0.23 8.86
N LEU A 80 3.07 1.36 8.43
CA LEU A 80 2.42 1.55 7.14
C LEU A 80 3.48 1.65 6.02
N PRO A 81 3.54 0.68 5.08
CA PRO A 81 4.47 0.76 3.96
C PRO A 81 4.14 1.97 3.06
N ARG A 82 5.16 2.79 2.74
CA ARG A 82 5.00 3.97 1.86
C ARG A 82 4.47 3.61 0.48
N ASP A 83 4.75 2.41 0.00
CA ASP A 83 4.18 1.87 -1.24
C ASP A 83 2.65 1.90 -1.26
N LEU A 84 1.98 1.69 -0.12
CA LEU A 84 0.53 1.72 -0.07
C LEU A 84 -0.02 3.15 -0.27
N LEU A 85 0.72 4.18 0.16
CA LEU A 85 0.36 5.57 -0.13
C LEU A 85 0.43 5.86 -1.63
N TRP A 86 1.50 5.41 -2.28
CA TRP A 86 1.63 5.52 -3.73
C TRP A 86 0.57 4.70 -4.48
N HIS A 87 0.32 3.46 -4.04
CA HIS A 87 -0.58 2.51 -4.68
C HIS A 87 -2.04 3.00 -4.69
N PHE A 88 -2.53 3.52 -3.55
CA PHE A 88 -3.90 4.04 -3.46
C PHE A 88 -4.03 5.48 -3.98
N GLY A 89 -2.93 6.24 -3.97
CA GLY A 89 -2.84 7.54 -4.63
C GLY A 89 -3.85 8.58 -4.10
N GLY A 90 -4.11 9.61 -4.92
CA GLY A 90 -4.99 10.74 -4.58
C GLY A 90 -4.62 11.37 -3.24
N ASP A 91 -5.55 11.42 -2.28
CA ASP A 91 -5.32 12.04 -0.97
C ASP A 91 -4.17 11.39 -0.18
N CYS A 92 -3.83 10.13 -0.45
CA CYS A 92 -2.69 9.47 0.16
C CYS A 92 -1.35 10.15 -0.19
N LEU A 93 -1.25 10.75 -1.38
CA LEU A 93 -0.02 11.39 -1.84
C LEU A 93 0.30 12.67 -1.05
N HIS A 94 -0.69 13.31 -0.43
CA HIS A 94 -0.45 14.46 0.44
C HIS A 94 0.37 14.12 1.69
N TYR A 95 0.48 12.84 2.03
CA TYR A 95 1.28 12.36 3.16
C TYR A 95 2.65 11.83 2.74
N MET A 96 3.02 11.99 1.46
CA MET A 96 4.33 11.62 0.94
C MET A 96 5.17 12.89 0.71
N PRO A 97 6.39 12.96 1.28
CA PRO A 97 7.36 13.99 0.92
C PRO A 97 7.73 13.93 -0.57
N ASP A 98 8.10 15.06 -1.16
CA ASP A 98 8.52 15.15 -2.57
C ASP A 98 9.62 14.14 -2.92
N GLU A 99 10.58 13.92 -2.02
CA GLU A 99 11.66 12.92 -2.23
C GLU A 99 11.17 11.46 -2.30
N GLU A 100 10.05 11.13 -1.63
CA GLU A 100 9.40 9.83 -1.75
C GLU A 100 8.64 9.76 -3.08
N ILE A 101 7.91 10.82 -3.44
CA ILE A 101 7.20 10.92 -4.72
C ILE A 101 8.18 10.72 -5.89
N ASP A 102 9.32 11.39 -5.90
CA ASP A 102 10.33 11.27 -6.96
C ASP A 102 10.85 9.82 -7.10
N LYS A 103 11.05 9.12 -5.98
CA LYS A 103 11.48 7.72 -5.97
C LYS A 103 10.41 6.82 -6.57
N PHE A 104 9.16 6.95 -6.13
CA PHE A 104 8.06 6.12 -6.62
C PHE A 104 7.71 6.41 -8.08
N GLN A 105 7.76 7.68 -8.50
CA GLN A 105 7.61 8.06 -9.90
C GLN A 105 8.68 7.40 -10.77
N ARG A 106 9.95 7.45 -10.37
CA ARG A 106 11.03 6.77 -11.10
C ARG A 106 10.84 5.25 -11.19
N LEU A 107 10.29 4.64 -10.14
CA LEU A 107 9.98 3.21 -10.13
C LEU A 107 8.83 2.88 -11.11
N ASP A 108 7.80 3.72 -11.15
CA ASP A 108 6.65 3.58 -12.05
C ASP A 108 7.03 3.80 -13.53
N GLU A 109 7.83 4.82 -13.83
CA GLU A 109 8.36 5.08 -15.17
C GLU A 109 9.15 3.88 -15.71
N ARG A 110 10.01 3.29 -14.87
CA ARG A 110 10.79 2.08 -15.24
C ARG A 110 9.90 0.86 -15.47
N LEU A 111 8.86 0.69 -14.66
CA LEU A 111 7.88 -0.37 -14.85
C LEU A 111 7.14 -0.18 -16.18
N HIS A 112 6.70 1.05 -16.47
CA HIS A 112 5.99 1.37 -17.71
C HIS A 112 6.86 1.18 -18.95
N GLU A 113 8.12 1.62 -18.92
CA GLU A 113 9.09 1.39 -20.00
C GLU A 113 9.31 -0.10 -20.26
N ALA A 114 9.48 -0.91 -19.21
CA ALA A 114 9.67 -2.34 -19.37
C ALA A 114 8.43 -3.04 -19.97
N ILE A 115 7.23 -2.65 -19.53
CA ILE A 115 5.97 -3.15 -20.10
C ILE A 115 5.85 -2.77 -21.58
N GLY A 116 6.09 -1.49 -21.92
CA GLY A 116 5.98 -0.98 -23.29
C GLY A 116 6.97 -1.63 -24.26
N ASN A 117 8.16 -1.98 -23.78
CA ASN A 117 9.20 -2.63 -24.56
C ASN A 117 9.16 -4.17 -24.50
N GLY A 118 8.26 -4.76 -23.72
CA GLY A 118 8.19 -6.21 -23.51
C GLY A 118 9.45 -6.79 -22.84
N GLN A 119 10.12 -6.00 -21.99
CA GLN A 119 11.31 -6.40 -21.27
C GLN A 119 10.97 -7.11 -19.96
N ASP A 120 11.83 -8.05 -19.57
CA ASP A 120 11.75 -8.63 -18.23
C ASP A 120 12.03 -7.55 -17.18
N PHE A 121 11.15 -7.45 -16.19
CA PHE A 121 11.26 -6.50 -15.09
C PHE A 121 11.12 -7.25 -13.77
N ASN A 122 12.06 -7.02 -12.85
CA ASN A 122 11.97 -7.49 -11.48
C ASN A 122 11.58 -6.33 -10.57
N TYR A 123 10.29 -6.23 -10.25
CA TYR A 123 9.76 -5.09 -9.50
C TYR A 123 10.36 -5.01 -8.09
N GLU A 124 10.48 -6.14 -7.38
CA GLU A 124 11.06 -6.16 -6.03
C GLU A 124 12.51 -5.68 -6.03
N GLN A 125 13.32 -6.10 -7.00
CA GLN A 125 14.70 -5.70 -7.10
C GLN A 125 14.85 -4.21 -7.41
N GLU A 126 14.08 -3.68 -8.36
CA GLU A 126 14.13 -2.25 -8.70
C GLU A 126 13.58 -1.38 -7.56
N ARG A 127 12.51 -1.83 -6.90
CA ARG A 127 11.98 -1.20 -5.69
C ARG A 127 13.04 -1.13 -4.59
N ALA A 128 13.74 -2.24 -4.31
CA ALA A 128 14.77 -2.29 -3.29
C ALA A 128 15.94 -1.33 -3.60
N LYS A 129 16.35 -1.25 -4.87
CA LYS A 129 17.39 -0.31 -5.33
C LYS A 129 16.98 1.15 -5.16
N ILE A 130 15.77 1.51 -5.60
CA ILE A 130 15.31 2.90 -5.61
C ILE A 130 14.97 3.40 -4.20
N LEU A 131 14.37 2.55 -3.38
CA LEU A 131 13.97 2.91 -2.02
C LEU A 131 15.11 2.74 -0.99
N GLY A 132 16.26 2.19 -1.39
CA GLY A 132 17.40 1.98 -0.49
C GLY A 132 17.18 0.87 0.54
N LEU A 133 16.40 -0.15 0.18
CA LEU A 133 16.14 -1.31 1.03
C LEU A 133 17.27 -2.32 0.75
N HIS A 134 18.33 -2.32 1.56
CA HIS A 134 19.50 -3.21 1.43
C HIS A 134 19.76 -3.95 2.73
#